data_AF-A0A1F3SUN3-F1
#
_entry.id   AF-A0A1F3SUN3-F1
#
_cell.length_a   1.000
_cell.length_b   1.000
_cell.length_c   1.000
_cell.angle_alpha   90.00
_cell.angle_beta   90.00
_cell.angle_gamma   90.00
#
_symmetry.space_group_name_H-M   'P 1'
#
loop_
_entity.id
_entity.type
_entity.pdbx_description
1 polymer ?
#
loop_
_entity_poly.entity_id
_entity_poly.type
_entity_poly.pdbx_seq_one_letter_code
_entity_poly.pdbx_strand_id
1 'polypeptide(L)'
;MKTSTQNLHQKLLTLVKQERVLLTQILDHLAEINRGKLFLEFKCDSLLKYCIQELGYSESAAYRRIKALRITEEIPETKTAIQNGELNLSQLSMAQGLFESARN
;
A
#
# COMPACT_ATOMS: atom_id res chain seq x y z
N MET A 1 -4.61 23.95 -29.94
CA MET A 1 -5.24 22.72 -29.38
C MET A 1 -4.26 21.69 -28.78
N LYS A 2 -3.00 21.56 -29.23
CA LYS A 2 -2.02 20.60 -28.66
C LYS A 2 -1.65 20.82 -27.17
N THR A 3 -1.66 22.07 -26.71
CA THR A 3 -1.22 22.47 -25.36
C THR A 3 -2.14 22.02 -24.22
N SER A 4 -3.45 21.92 -24.45
CA SER A 4 -4.40 21.48 -23.40
C SER A 4 -4.27 19.99 -23.10
N THR A 5 -4.09 19.16 -24.14
CA THR A 5 -3.91 17.71 -23.99
C THR A 5 -2.57 17.37 -23.33
N GLN A 6 -1.49 18.07 -23.73
CA GLN A 6 -0.17 17.90 -23.10
C GLN A 6 -0.17 18.33 -21.62
N ASN A 7 -0.92 19.38 -21.28
CA ASN A 7 -1.09 19.81 -19.89
C ASN A 7 -1.88 18.79 -19.05
N LEU A 8 -2.97 18.23 -19.60
CA LEU A 8 -3.75 17.19 -18.94
C LEU A 8 -2.92 15.91 -18.70
N HIS A 9 -2.17 15.48 -19.72
CA HIS A 9 -1.27 14.33 -19.61
C HIS A 9 -0.24 14.52 -18.50
N GLN A 10 0.44 15.67 -18.48
CA GLN A 10 1.45 15.96 -17.46
C GLN A 10 0.85 16.03 -16.05
N LYS A 11 -0.35 16.60 -15.90
CA LYS A 11 -1.10 16.61 -14.64
C LYS A 11 -1.41 15.20 -14.16
N LEU A 12 -1.88 14.33 -15.06
CA LEU A 12 -2.18 12.94 -14.71
C LEU A 12 -0.92 12.19 -14.27
N LEU A 13 0.22 12.37 -14.96
CA LEU A 13 1.49 11.78 -14.54
C LEU A 13 1.90 12.24 -13.13
N THR A 14 1.69 13.51 -12.81
CA THR A 14 1.96 14.05 -11.46
C THR A 14 1.03 13.42 -10.42
N LEU A 15 -0.27 13.30 -10.71
CA LEU A 15 -1.23 12.67 -9.80
C LEU A 15 -0.88 11.21 -9.53
N VAL A 16 -0.47 10.44 -10.54
CA VAL A 16 -0.03 9.05 -10.36
C VAL A 16 1.22 8.98 -9.48
N LYS A 17 2.18 9.90 -9.64
CA LYS A 17 3.35 9.97 -8.75
C LYS A 17 2.95 10.27 -7.31
N GLN A 18 2.04 11.22 -7.12
CA GLN A 18 1.52 11.59 -5.79
C GLN A 18 0.74 10.44 -5.15
N GLU A 19 -0.03 9.67 -5.92
CA GLU A 19 -0.72 8.47 -5.45
C GLU A 19 0.27 7.45 -4.86
N ARG A 20 1.41 7.22 -5.51
CA ARG A 20 2.44 6.28 -5.02
C ARG A 20 3.11 6.77 -3.74
N VAL A 21 3.37 8.06 -3.63
CA VAL A 21 3.88 8.68 -2.39
C VAL A 21 2.85 8.55 -1.27
N LEU A 22 1.59 8.87 -1.54
CA LEU A 22 0.50 8.73 -0.56
C LEU A 22 0.32 7.27 -0.13
N LEU A 23 0.42 6.32 -1.06
CA LEU A 23 0.38 4.90 -0.74
C LEU A 23 1.47 4.52 0.27
N THR A 24 2.73 4.96 0.07
CA THR A 24 3.79 4.65 1.04
C THR A 24 3.52 5.24 2.42
N GLN A 25 2.97 6.46 2.48
CA GLN A 25 2.56 7.06 3.76
C GLN A 25 1.43 6.27 4.43
N ILE A 26 0.45 5.79 3.67
CA ILE A 26 -0.60 4.90 4.19
C ILE A 26 0.02 3.64 4.78
N LEU A 27 0.99 3.02 4.10
CA LEU A 27 1.68 1.84 4.61
C LEU A 27 2.44 2.14 5.91
N ASP A 28 3.10 3.29 6.01
CA ASP A 28 3.80 3.71 7.25
C ASP A 28 2.85 3.82 8.44
N HIS A 29 1.69 4.47 8.26
CA HIS A 29 0.70 4.61 9.32
C HIS A 29 0.03 3.27 9.67
N LEU A 30 -0.24 2.41 8.68
CA LEU A 30 -0.70 1.05 8.93
C LEU A 30 0.34 0.25 9.73
N ALA A 31 1.62 0.46 9.48
CA ALA A 31 2.71 -0.16 10.25
C ALA A 31 2.66 0.25 11.72
N GLU A 32 2.50 1.55 12.00
CA GLU A 32 2.36 2.08 13.35
C GLU A 32 1.13 1.53 14.07
N ILE A 33 -0.03 1.55 13.40
CA ILE A 33 -1.28 0.97 13.91
C ILE A 33 -1.11 -0.53 14.21
N ASN A 34 -0.43 -1.26 13.33
CA ASN A 34 -0.20 -2.69 13.51
C ASN A 34 0.73 -2.99 14.68
N ARG A 35 1.88 -2.30 14.78
CA ARG A 35 2.85 -2.47 15.87
C ARG A 35 2.25 -2.15 17.23
N GLY A 36 1.48 -1.08 17.32
CA GLY A 36 0.79 -0.69 18.56
C GLY A 36 -0.49 -1.47 18.85
N LYS A 37 -0.95 -2.32 17.91
CA LYS A 37 -2.30 -2.92 17.93
C LYS A 37 -3.42 -1.89 18.14
N LEU A 38 -3.23 -0.68 17.64
CA LEU A 38 -4.14 0.45 17.86
C LEU A 38 -5.52 0.22 17.22
N PHE A 39 -5.62 -0.72 16.27
CA PHE A 39 -6.89 -1.18 15.70
C PHE A 39 -7.88 -1.69 16.76
N LEU A 40 -7.40 -2.12 17.95
CA LEU A 40 -8.25 -2.54 19.06
C LEU A 40 -9.08 -1.39 19.63
N GLU A 41 -8.56 -0.15 19.60
CA GLU A 41 -9.29 1.05 20.05
C GLU A 41 -10.53 1.32 19.20
N PHE A 42 -10.50 0.87 17.95
CA PHE A 42 -11.59 0.98 16.97
C PHE A 42 -12.46 -0.28 16.92
N LYS A 43 -12.43 -1.12 17.97
CA LYS A 43 -13.24 -2.36 18.08
C LYS A 43 -13.01 -3.36 16.95
N CYS A 44 -11.87 -3.28 16.27
CA CYS A 44 -11.44 -4.24 15.27
C CYS A 44 -10.52 -5.27 15.92
N ASP A 45 -10.72 -6.57 15.66
CA ASP A 45 -9.90 -7.65 16.24
C ASP A 45 -8.61 -7.94 15.46
N SER A 46 -8.42 -7.25 14.34
CA SER A 46 -7.28 -7.42 13.44
C SER A 46 -7.09 -6.19 12.56
N LEU A 47 -5.86 -6.00 12.07
CA LEU A 47 -5.56 -4.96 11.07
C LEU A 47 -6.40 -5.12 9.79
N LEU A 48 -6.75 -6.36 9.42
CA LEU A 48 -7.64 -6.65 8.29
C LEU A 48 -9.03 -6.06 8.53
N LYS A 49 -9.66 -6.35 9.67
CA LYS A 49 -10.97 -5.76 10.00
C LYS A 49 -10.90 -4.24 10.07
N TYR A 50 -9.84 -3.68 10.62
CA TYR A 50 -9.64 -2.22 10.64
C TYR A 50 -9.60 -1.62 9.23
N CYS A 51 -8.82 -2.22 8.32
CA CYS A 51 -8.76 -1.77 6.94
C CYS A 51 -10.12 -1.85 6.21
N ILE A 52 -10.94 -2.84 6.53
CA ILE A 52 -12.26 -3.03 5.90
C ILE A 52 -13.30 -2.09 6.51
N GLN A 53 -13.42 -2.08 7.84
CA GLN A 53 -14.49 -1.40 8.56
C GLN A 53 -14.23 0.11 8.70
N GLU A 54 -13.03 0.50 9.10
CA GLU A 54 -12.70 1.91 9.37
C GLU A 54 -12.19 2.63 8.13
N LEU A 55 -11.43 1.94 7.26
CA LEU A 55 -10.84 2.56 6.05
C LEU A 55 -11.64 2.30 4.76
N GLY A 56 -12.71 1.51 4.84
CA GLY A 56 -13.61 1.25 3.71
C GLY A 56 -13.01 0.45 2.56
N TYR A 57 -11.89 -0.26 2.78
CA TYR A 57 -11.32 -1.11 1.74
C TYR A 57 -12.16 -2.38 1.51
N SER A 58 -12.24 -2.83 0.26
CA SER A 58 -12.63 -4.21 0.00
C SER A 58 -11.63 -5.16 0.65
N GLU A 59 -12.07 -6.37 0.99
CA GLU A 59 -11.20 -7.38 1.59
C GLU A 59 -9.94 -7.65 0.75
N SER A 60 -10.08 -7.78 -0.57
CA SER A 60 -8.94 -7.96 -1.48
C SER A 60 -7.99 -6.74 -1.53
N ALA A 61 -8.51 -5.52 -1.37
CA ALA A 61 -7.70 -4.31 -1.30
C ALA A 61 -6.96 -4.18 0.06
N ALA A 62 -7.60 -4.62 1.15
CA ALA A 62 -7.01 -4.68 2.47
C ALA A 62 -5.88 -5.72 2.53
N TYR A 63 -6.09 -6.94 2.02
CA TYR A 63 -5.06 -7.97 1.97
C TYR A 63 -3.81 -7.54 1.20
N ARG A 64 -3.97 -6.89 0.04
CA ARG A 64 -2.81 -6.38 -0.73
C ARG A 64 -1.99 -5.37 0.05
N ARG A 65 -2.64 -4.48 0.82
CA ARG A 65 -1.96 -3.50 1.69
C ARG A 65 -1.25 -4.18 2.85
N ILE A 66 -1.86 -5.18 3.47
CA ILE A 66 -1.23 -5.93 4.57
C ILE A 66 -0.01 -6.72 4.06
N LYS A 67 -0.10 -7.34 2.88
CA LYS A 67 1.04 -8.03 2.27
C LYS A 67 2.15 -7.06 1.87
N ALA A 68 1.80 -5.92 1.26
CA ALA A 68 2.77 -4.87 0.95
C ALA A 68 3.43 -4.30 2.22
N LEU A 69 2.64 -4.03 3.27
CA LEU A 69 3.13 -3.59 4.58
C LEU A 69 4.23 -4.53 5.09
N ARG A 70 3.95 -5.84 5.15
CA ARG A 70 4.92 -6.85 5.61
C ARG A 70 6.22 -6.81 4.82
N ILE A 71 6.15 -6.79 3.48
CA ILE A 71 7.36 -6.67 2.66
C ILE A 71 8.10 -5.37 2.94
N THR A 72 7.38 -4.24 3.08
CA THR A 72 8.04 -2.95 3.32
C THR A 72 8.65 -2.81 4.72
N GLU A 73 8.22 -3.64 5.69
CA GLU A 73 8.86 -3.77 7.00
C GLU A 73 10.10 -4.68 6.92
N GLU A 74 10.07 -5.74 6.11
CA GLU A 74 11.19 -6.67 5.91
C GLU A 74 12.29 -6.09 5.00
N ILE A 75 11.90 -5.35 3.95
CA ILE A 75 12.78 -4.79 2.91
C ILE A 75 12.40 -3.31 2.69
N PRO A 76 12.91 -2.38 3.51
CA PRO A 76 12.53 -0.96 3.46
C PRO A 76 12.72 -0.28 2.09
N GLU A 77 13.71 -0.73 1.31
CA GLU A 77 14.02 -0.23 -0.04
C GLU A 77 12.84 -0.39 -1.01
N THR A 78 11.93 -1.32 -0.74
CA THR A 78 10.72 -1.50 -1.55
C THR A 78 9.80 -0.28 -1.52
N LYS A 79 9.85 0.57 -0.48
CA LYS A 79 9.09 1.84 -0.45
C LYS A 79 9.57 2.81 -1.53
N THR A 80 10.89 2.94 -1.69
CA THR A 80 11.47 3.76 -2.75
C THR A 80 11.09 3.24 -4.13
N ALA A 81 11.13 1.91 -4.32
CA ALA A 81 10.71 1.27 -5.57
C ALA A 81 9.22 1.53 -5.87
N ILE A 82 8.34 1.55 -4.86
CA ILE A 82 6.93 1.95 -5.03
C ILE A 82 6.82 3.40 -5.47
N GLN A 83 7.51 4.33 -4.80
CA GLN A 83 7.44 5.77 -5.11
C GLN A 83 7.91 6.06 -6.55
N ASN A 84 8.99 5.41 -6.97
CA ASN A 84 9.52 5.50 -8.33
C ASN A 84 8.58 4.86 -9.37
N GLY A 85 7.72 3.93 -8.95
CA GLY A 85 6.80 3.20 -9.83
C GLY A 85 7.36 1.91 -10.39
N GLU A 86 8.44 1.40 -9.82
CA GLU A 86 9.08 0.14 -10.18
C GLU A 86 8.29 -1.05 -9.62
N LEU A 87 7.63 -0.86 -8.47
CA LEU A 87 6.76 -1.85 -7.82
C LEU A 87 5.37 -1.28 -7.55
N ASN A 88 4.35 -2.14 -7.63
CA ASN A 88 2.98 -1.85 -7.22
C ASN A 88 2.45 -2.87 -6.21
N LEU A 89 1.28 -2.56 -5.61
CA LEU A 89 0.64 -3.41 -4.60
C LEU A 89 0.39 -4.85 -5.04
N SER A 90 0.02 -5.06 -6.31
CA SER A 90 -0.24 -6.41 -6.82
C SER A 90 1.05 -7.22 -6.92
N GLN A 91 2.14 -6.62 -7.41
CA GLN A 91 3.46 -7.26 -7.47
C GLN A 91 3.98 -7.62 -6.08
N LEU A 92 3.87 -6.70 -5.12
CA LEU A 92 4.26 -6.95 -3.73
C LEU A 92 3.41 -8.06 -3.11
N SER A 93 2.09 -8.03 -3.30
CA SER A 93 1.19 -9.07 -2.79
C SER A 93 1.52 -10.47 -3.34
N MET A 94 1.95 -10.57 -4.60
CA MET A 94 2.39 -11.83 -5.20
C MET A 94 3.74 -12.28 -4.64
N ALA A 95 4.72 -11.38 -4.58
CA ALA A 95 6.03 -11.67 -4.02
C ALA A 95 5.93 -12.19 -2.57
N GLN A 96 5.05 -11.58 -1.77
CA GLN A 96 4.84 -11.98 -0.39
C GLN A 96 4.29 -13.41 -0.27
N GLY A 97 3.35 -13.78 -1.14
CA GLY A 97 2.83 -15.15 -1.17
C GLY A 97 3.88 -16.18 -1.58
N LEU A 98 4.81 -15.82 -2.48
CA LEU A 98 5.94 -16.67 -2.85
C LEU A 98 6.90 -16.87 -1.67
N PHE A 99 7.23 -15.80 -0.93
CA PHE A 99 8.09 -15.90 0.26
C PHE A 99 7.45 -16.73 1.38
N GLU A 100 6.13 -16.61 1.59
CA GLU A 100 5.38 -17.45 2.52
C GLU A 100 5.43 -18.94 2.11
N SER A 101 5.27 -19.23 0.82
CA SER A 101 5.27 -20.61 0.31
C SER A 101 6.67 -21.25 0.37
N ALA A 102 7.73 -20.49 0.22
CA ALA A 102 9.11 -20.97 0.28
C ALA A 102 9.63 -21.21 1.71
N ARG A 103 8.92 -20.72 2.73
CA ARG A 103 9.26 -20.90 4.16
C ARG A 103 8.60 -22.13 4.80
N ASN A 104 7.72 -22.81 4.07
CA ASN A 104 7.00 -24.01 4.52
C ASN A 104 7.60 -25.30 3.97
#